data_AF-A0A7K4J4Y8-F1
#
_entry.id   AF-A0A7K4J4Y8-F1
#
_cell.length_a   1.000
_cell.length_b   1.000
_cell.length_c   1.000
_cell.angle_alpha   90.00
_cell.angle_beta   90.00
_cell.angle_gamma   90.00
#
_symmetry.space_group_name_H-M   'P 1'
#
loop_
_entity.id
_entity.type
_entity.pdbx_description
1 polymer ?
#
loop_
_entity_poly.entity_id
_entity_poly.type
_entity_poly.pdbx_seq_one_letter_code
_entity_poly.pdbx_strand_id
1 'polypeptide(L)'
;VHRVFSKGVASQEGTIHRGDLVLSINGKSLASSVHGDVLNVLHQARLYTYAVIVIQKEKDKANSSSRLEISATGRKCVGSGKDVSMEIRTDPKLDMNDVICIELLKTSAGLGFSLDGGKASIAGDRPLLVKRIFKGGAAEQSGNIETGDEILAVSGKSLLGLMHYDAWNIIKSVPEGPVQLLIRKRRTS
;
A
#
# COMPACT_ATOMS: atom_id res chain seq x y z
N VAL A 1 10.06 8.86 -2.48
CA VAL A 1 9.63 9.38 -1.17
C VAL A 1 8.19 9.02 -0.99
N HIS A 2 7.93 8.22 0.03
CA HIS A 2 6.59 7.67 0.25
C HIS A 2 5.70 8.55 1.11
N ARG A 3 6.31 9.11 2.16
CA ARG A 3 5.67 9.91 3.17
C ARG A 3 6.68 10.95 3.62
N VAL A 4 6.19 12.15 3.84
CA VAL A 4 6.92 13.21 4.52
C VAL A 4 6.19 13.44 5.83
N PHE A 5 6.90 13.37 6.95
CA PHE A 5 6.31 13.56 8.27
C PHE A 5 6.13 15.06 8.52
N SER A 6 4.93 15.48 8.90
CA SER A 6 4.59 16.91 9.10
C SER A 6 5.45 17.63 10.14
N LYS A 7 6.05 16.90 11.07
CA LYS A 7 6.97 17.43 12.09
C LYS A 7 8.45 17.17 11.77
N GLY A 8 8.76 16.61 10.61
CA GLY A 8 10.14 16.27 10.20
C GLY A 8 10.83 17.41 9.44
N VAL A 9 12.16 17.38 9.42
CA VAL A 9 13.00 18.38 8.74
C VAL A 9 12.63 18.54 7.26
N ALA A 10 12.37 17.43 6.56
CA ALA A 10 11.94 17.44 5.17
C ALA A 10 10.62 18.20 4.94
N SER A 11 9.70 18.19 5.91
CA SER A 11 8.45 18.96 5.81
C SER A 11 8.65 20.45 6.12
N GLN A 12 9.59 20.77 7.02
CA GLN A 12 9.91 22.16 7.37
C GLN A 12 10.66 22.86 6.24
N GLU A 13 11.56 22.13 5.59
CA GLU A 13 12.30 22.59 4.41
C GLU A 13 11.40 22.68 3.18
N GLY A 14 10.40 21.78 3.07
CA GLY A 14 9.31 21.91 2.12
C GLY A 14 9.67 21.62 0.66
N THR A 15 10.93 21.29 0.35
CA THR A 15 11.32 20.92 -1.02
C THR A 15 10.99 19.46 -1.28
N ILE A 16 11.07 18.56 -0.31
CA ILE A 16 10.81 17.13 -0.52
C ILE A 16 9.32 16.81 -0.34
N HIS A 17 8.71 16.17 -1.33
CA HIS A 17 7.30 15.78 -1.33
C HIS A 17 7.10 14.27 -1.46
N ARG A 18 5.91 13.78 -1.09
CA ARG A 18 5.47 12.43 -1.47
C ARG A 18 5.50 12.34 -3.00
N GLY A 19 6.06 11.25 -3.53
CA GLY A 19 6.25 11.05 -4.96
C GLY A 19 7.69 11.26 -5.43
N ASP A 20 8.42 12.23 -4.84
CA ASP A 20 9.79 12.57 -5.25
C ASP A 20 10.73 11.36 -5.15
N LEU A 21 11.58 11.11 -6.15
CA LEU A 21 12.55 10.02 -6.10
C LEU A 21 13.87 10.51 -5.48
N VAL A 22 14.37 9.83 -4.45
CA VAL A 22 15.68 10.17 -3.87
C VAL A 22 16.77 9.52 -4.71
N LEU A 23 17.63 10.33 -5.30
CA LEU A 23 18.74 9.89 -6.15
C LEU A 23 20.04 9.72 -5.37
N SER A 24 20.32 10.58 -4.41
CA SER A 24 21.53 10.47 -3.58
C SER A 24 21.37 11.14 -2.22
N ILE A 25 22.18 10.71 -1.24
CA ILE A 25 22.27 11.30 0.10
C ILE A 25 23.75 11.48 0.45
N ASN A 26 24.14 12.71 0.80
CA ASN A 26 25.52 13.08 1.13
C ASN A 26 26.54 12.62 0.08
N GLY A 27 26.20 12.77 -1.21
CA GLY A 27 27.05 12.37 -2.33
C GLY A 27 27.04 10.88 -2.67
N LYS A 28 26.37 10.03 -1.87
CA LYS A 28 26.22 8.60 -2.16
C LYS A 28 24.99 8.36 -3.04
N SER A 29 25.23 7.91 -4.26
CA SER A 29 24.16 7.52 -5.18
C SER A 29 23.35 6.37 -4.61
N LEU A 30 22.03 6.47 -4.70
CA LEU A 30 21.06 5.42 -4.39
C LEU A 30 20.51 4.76 -5.66
N ALA A 31 20.97 5.19 -6.84
CA ALA A 31 20.55 4.59 -8.10
C ALA A 31 21.01 3.12 -8.14
N SER A 32 20.08 2.20 -8.40
CA SER A 32 20.32 0.74 -8.41
C SER A 32 20.79 0.11 -7.09
N SER A 33 20.77 0.85 -5.97
CA SER A 33 21.17 0.30 -4.67
C SER A 33 20.13 -0.71 -4.16
N VAL A 34 20.61 -1.80 -3.56
CA VAL A 34 19.74 -2.71 -2.80
C VAL A 34 19.35 -2.06 -1.48
N HIS A 35 18.22 -2.50 -0.91
CA HIS A 35 17.66 -1.89 0.31
C HIS A 35 18.67 -1.79 1.47
N GLY A 36 19.51 -2.81 1.66
CA GLY A 36 20.54 -2.82 2.70
C GLY A 36 21.55 -1.68 2.56
N ASP A 37 21.99 -1.38 1.32
CA ASP A 37 22.92 -0.28 1.05
C ASP A 37 22.25 1.06 1.32
N VAL A 38 20.98 1.23 0.90
CA VAL A 38 20.21 2.44 1.17
C VAL A 38 20.07 2.69 2.68
N LEU A 39 19.80 1.64 3.46
CA LEU A 39 19.74 1.72 4.93
C LEU A 39 21.09 2.12 5.53
N ASN A 40 22.20 1.56 5.04
CA ASN A 40 23.53 1.92 5.49
C ASN A 40 23.84 3.39 5.22
N VAL A 41 23.50 3.90 4.03
CA VAL A 41 23.66 5.33 3.69
C VAL A 41 22.82 6.20 4.63
N LEU A 42 21.57 5.83 4.89
CA LEU A 42 20.70 6.56 5.83
C LEU A 42 21.24 6.54 7.27
N HIS A 43 21.71 5.41 7.75
CA HIS A 43 22.33 5.30 9.08
C HIS A 43 23.57 6.19 9.19
N GLN A 44 24.41 6.19 8.16
CA GLN A 44 25.61 7.03 8.16
C GLN A 44 25.26 8.52 8.04
N ALA A 45 24.20 8.87 7.32
CA ALA A 45 23.71 10.25 7.24
C ALA A 45 23.26 10.80 8.61
N ARG A 46 22.80 9.95 9.54
CA ARG A 46 22.43 10.37 10.91
C ARG A 46 23.61 10.89 11.74
N LEU A 47 24.84 10.60 11.33
CA LEU A 47 26.05 11.10 12.00
C LEU A 47 26.35 12.57 11.65
N TYR A 48 25.67 13.12 10.65
CA TYR A 48 25.87 14.49 10.20
C TYR A 48 24.75 15.41 10.71
N THR A 49 25.10 16.65 11.05
CA THR A 49 24.14 17.69 11.42
C THR A 49 23.27 18.12 10.23
N TYR A 50 23.82 18.06 9.02
CA TYR A 50 23.15 18.40 7.78
C TYR A 50 23.19 17.23 6.80
N ALA A 51 22.12 17.04 6.03
CA ALA A 51 22.06 16.07 4.95
C ALA A 51 21.78 16.78 3.62
N VAL A 52 22.61 16.51 2.62
CA VAL A 52 22.42 16.96 1.24
C VAL A 52 21.73 15.84 0.47
N ILE A 53 20.54 16.10 -0.05
CA ILE A 53 19.73 15.10 -0.74
C ILE A 53 19.49 15.56 -2.16
N VAL A 54 19.86 14.74 -3.14
CA VAL A 54 19.50 14.98 -4.54
C VAL A 54 18.20 14.23 -4.80
N ILE A 55 17.17 14.95 -5.21
CA ILE A 55 15.87 14.39 -5.56
C ILE A 55 15.53 14.65 -7.03
N GLN A 56 14.82 13.70 -7.63
CA GLN A 56 14.08 13.90 -8.86
C GLN A 56 12.62 14.14 -8.51
N LYS A 57 12.10 15.29 -8.92
CA LYS A 57 10.68 15.61 -8.77
C LYS A 57 9.82 14.60 -9.51
N GLU A 58 8.72 14.21 -8.87
CA GLU A 58 7.67 13.51 -9.60
C GLU A 58 7.28 14.37 -10.81
N LYS A 59 7.50 13.85 -12.02
CA LYS A 59 7.22 14.59 -13.25
C LYS A 59 5.71 14.82 -13.27
N ASP A 60 5.27 16.08 -13.19
CA ASP A 60 3.85 16.46 -13.16
C ASP A 60 3.09 15.72 -14.27
N LYS A 61 2.42 14.64 -13.90
CA LYS A 61 1.34 14.08 -14.71
C LYS A 61 0.15 14.94 -14.36
N ALA A 62 -0.01 16.04 -15.11
CA ALA A 62 -1.22 16.84 -15.05
C ALA A 62 -2.45 15.89 -15.09
N ASN A 63 -3.36 16.10 -14.14
CA ASN A 63 -4.71 15.54 -14.02
C ASN A 63 -4.91 14.32 -13.07
N SER A 64 -5.13 14.61 -11.78
CA SER A 64 -6.39 14.31 -11.06
C SER A 64 -6.25 14.62 -9.57
N SER A 65 -6.19 15.91 -9.24
CA SER A 65 -6.51 16.36 -7.89
C SER A 65 -8.03 16.34 -7.74
N SER A 66 -8.59 15.24 -7.23
CA SER A 66 -9.92 15.32 -6.60
C SER A 66 -9.73 15.61 -5.12
N ARG A 67 -9.57 16.91 -4.86
CA ARG A 67 -9.87 17.59 -3.60
C ARG A 67 -11.24 17.15 -3.10
N LEU A 68 -11.31 16.30 -2.08
CA LEU A 68 -12.53 16.08 -1.31
C LEU A 68 -12.42 16.85 -0.01
N GLU A 69 -12.97 18.07 -0.04
CA GLU A 69 -13.28 18.82 1.16
C GLU A 69 -14.54 18.24 1.80
N ILE A 70 -14.42 17.87 3.07
CA ILE A 70 -15.54 17.43 3.89
C ILE A 70 -16.23 18.72 4.37
N SER A 71 -17.36 19.04 3.74
CA SER A 71 -18.31 20.04 4.25
C SER A 71 -19.56 19.32 4.72
N ALA A 72 -19.79 19.36 6.03
CA ALA A 72 -21.00 18.88 6.67
C ALA A 72 -22.15 19.87 6.41
N THR A 73 -23.34 19.36 6.06
CA THR A 73 -24.67 19.91 6.40
C THR A 73 -25.74 18.97 5.87
N GLY A 74 -26.72 18.62 6.72
CA GLY A 74 -27.61 17.48 6.50
C GLY A 74 -28.87 17.74 5.67
N ARG A 75 -29.51 16.63 5.24
CA ARG A 75 -30.96 16.36 5.28
C ARG A 75 -31.24 14.92 4.82
N LYS A 76 -32.23 14.29 5.48
CA LYS A 76 -32.78 12.95 5.19
C LYS A 76 -33.34 12.87 3.76
N CYS A 77 -33.32 11.67 3.16
CA CYS A 77 -34.46 11.10 2.40
C CYS A 77 -34.30 9.59 2.17
N VAL A 78 -35.44 8.93 2.08
CA VAL A 78 -35.73 7.48 1.98
C VAL A 78 -35.59 6.98 0.54
N GLY A 79 -35.22 5.71 0.35
CA GLY A 79 -35.74 4.91 -0.76
C GLY A 79 -34.73 4.10 -1.60
N SER A 80 -34.87 2.77 -1.48
CA SER A 80 -34.89 1.74 -2.54
C SER A 80 -33.70 1.56 -3.49
N GLY A 81 -33.23 0.31 -3.58
CA GLY A 81 -32.04 -0.10 -4.30
C GLY A 81 -32.09 0.00 -5.82
N LYS A 82 -30.88 -0.11 -6.42
CA LYS A 82 -30.55 -0.74 -7.71
C LYS A 82 -29.04 -0.68 -7.93
N ASP A 83 -28.54 -1.70 -8.62
CA ASP A 83 -27.16 -2.05 -8.96
C ASP A 83 -26.19 -0.88 -9.18
N VAL A 84 -25.04 -0.94 -8.50
CA VAL A 84 -23.85 -0.17 -8.86
C VAL A 84 -22.94 -1.08 -9.67
N SER A 85 -23.04 -0.94 -10.99
CA SER A 85 -22.05 -1.43 -11.94
C SER A 85 -20.70 -0.77 -11.62
N MET A 86 -19.70 -1.58 -11.28
CA MET A 86 -18.35 -1.12 -10.99
C MET A 86 -17.59 -0.87 -12.30
N GLU A 87 -17.23 0.38 -12.57
CA GLU A 87 -16.25 0.71 -13.60
C GLU A 87 -14.84 0.44 -13.08
N ILE A 88 -14.42 -0.81 -13.22
CA ILE A 88 -13.01 -1.20 -13.14
C ILE A 88 -12.33 -0.53 -14.34
N ARG A 89 -11.49 0.47 -14.10
CA ARG A 89 -10.51 0.91 -15.11
C ARG A 89 -9.54 -0.23 -15.33
N THR A 90 -9.84 -1.05 -16.33
CA THR A 90 -9.14 -2.28 -16.67
C THR A 90 -7.78 -1.95 -17.26
N ASP A 91 -6.71 -2.14 -16.48
CA ASP A 91 -5.41 -2.47 -17.04
C ASP A 91 -5.52 -3.86 -17.70
N PRO A 92 -5.28 -4.05 -19.02
CA PRO A 92 -5.70 -5.26 -19.76
C PRO A 92 -4.87 -6.53 -19.50
N LYS A 93 -4.18 -6.65 -18.37
CA LYS A 93 -3.27 -7.77 -18.08
C LYS A 93 -3.48 -8.40 -16.70
N LEU A 94 -4.70 -8.39 -16.18
CA LEU A 94 -5.06 -9.26 -15.07
C LEU A 94 -5.66 -10.52 -15.67
N ASP A 95 -4.86 -11.57 -15.74
CA ASP A 95 -5.38 -12.93 -15.85
C ASP A 95 -6.34 -13.13 -14.65
N MET A 96 -7.65 -13.14 -14.95
CA MET A 96 -8.73 -13.26 -13.97
C MET A 96 -8.96 -14.71 -13.54
N ASN A 97 -8.24 -15.67 -14.12
CA ASN A 97 -8.24 -17.02 -13.61
C ASN A 97 -7.66 -16.99 -12.18
N ASP A 98 -8.38 -17.60 -11.25
CA ASP A 98 -8.02 -17.76 -9.82
C ASP A 98 -8.25 -16.54 -8.90
N VAL A 99 -9.01 -15.52 -9.33
CA VAL A 99 -9.38 -14.40 -8.46
C VAL A 99 -10.70 -14.68 -7.75
N ILE A 100 -10.71 -14.57 -6.41
CA ILE A 100 -11.91 -14.75 -5.57
C ILE A 100 -12.09 -13.60 -4.59
N CYS A 101 -13.35 -13.34 -4.23
CA CYS A 101 -13.72 -12.40 -3.17
C CYS A 101 -14.02 -13.20 -1.90
N ILE A 102 -13.39 -12.83 -0.79
CA ILE A 102 -13.59 -13.48 0.51
C ILE A 102 -13.93 -12.42 1.56
N GLU A 103 -14.57 -12.85 2.63
CA GLU A 103 -14.84 -12.01 3.80
C GLU A 103 -14.08 -12.56 5.01
N LEU A 104 -13.35 -11.68 5.70
CA LEU A 104 -12.65 -11.98 6.95
C LEU A 104 -13.21 -11.09 8.05
N LEU A 105 -13.42 -11.65 9.24
CA LEU A 105 -13.81 -10.89 10.42
C LEU A 105 -12.56 -10.27 11.08
N LYS A 106 -12.28 -8.99 10.80
CA LYS A 106 -11.17 -8.29 11.43
C LYS A 106 -11.44 -8.10 12.93
N THR A 107 -10.51 -8.58 13.76
CA THR A 107 -10.52 -8.35 15.21
C THR A 107 -9.51 -7.27 15.59
N SER A 108 -9.39 -6.97 16.89
CA SER A 108 -8.33 -6.12 17.43
C SER A 108 -6.91 -6.65 17.13
N ALA A 109 -6.75 -7.96 16.93
CA ALA A 109 -5.49 -8.58 16.47
C ALA A 109 -5.24 -8.39 14.96
N GLY A 110 -6.26 -7.96 14.20
CA GLY A 110 -6.21 -7.74 12.76
C GLY A 110 -6.85 -8.88 11.95
N LEU A 111 -6.38 -9.06 10.71
CA LEU A 111 -6.93 -10.05 9.77
C LEU A 111 -6.29 -11.44 9.89
N GLY A 112 -5.31 -11.63 10.77
CA GLY A 112 -4.70 -12.96 10.98
C GLY A 112 -3.71 -13.42 9.92
N PHE A 113 -3.14 -12.52 9.11
CA PHE A 113 -2.04 -12.85 8.19
C PHE A 113 -0.94 -11.77 8.16
N SER A 114 0.20 -12.12 7.57
CA SER A 114 1.30 -11.19 7.27
C SER A 114 1.54 -11.07 5.77
N LEU A 115 2.09 -9.94 5.33
CA LEU A 115 2.35 -9.65 3.91
C LEU A 115 3.85 -9.72 3.58
N ASP A 116 4.15 -10.00 2.32
CA ASP A 116 5.45 -9.77 1.68
C ASP A 116 5.23 -9.06 0.33
N GLY A 117 6.32 -8.57 -0.28
CA GLY A 117 6.31 -7.94 -1.59
C GLY A 117 5.79 -6.51 -1.57
N GLY A 118 5.19 -6.08 -2.68
CA GLY A 118 4.87 -4.69 -2.99
C GLY A 118 5.89 -4.05 -3.92
N LYS A 119 5.52 -2.87 -4.44
CA LYS A 119 6.40 -2.02 -5.26
C LYS A 119 7.63 -1.58 -4.47
N ALA A 120 8.78 -1.56 -5.12
CA ALA A 120 10.08 -1.24 -4.54
C ALA A 120 10.43 -2.08 -3.29
N SER A 121 10.00 -3.35 -3.24
CA SER A 121 10.42 -4.26 -2.18
C SER A 121 11.92 -4.59 -2.29
N ILE A 122 12.51 -5.18 -1.25
CA ILE A 122 13.94 -5.53 -1.21
C ILE A 122 14.39 -6.36 -2.42
N ALA A 123 13.50 -7.20 -2.95
CA ALA A 123 13.75 -8.04 -4.12
C ALA A 123 13.12 -7.49 -5.41
N GLY A 124 12.90 -6.17 -5.48
CA GLY A 124 12.28 -5.50 -6.61
C GLY A 124 10.76 -5.40 -6.51
N ASP A 125 10.13 -4.99 -7.62
CA ASP A 125 8.67 -4.92 -7.72
C ASP A 125 8.08 -6.33 -7.70
N ARG A 126 7.31 -6.64 -6.64
CA ARG A 126 6.67 -7.95 -6.47
C ARG A 126 5.20 -7.79 -6.07
N PRO A 127 4.34 -8.78 -6.38
CA PRO A 127 2.97 -8.84 -5.86
C PRO A 127 2.91 -8.76 -4.33
N LEU A 128 1.79 -8.30 -3.79
CA LEU A 128 1.54 -8.33 -2.34
C LEU A 128 1.03 -9.71 -1.94
N LEU A 129 1.89 -10.54 -1.39
CA LEU A 129 1.59 -11.94 -1.08
C LEU A 129 1.37 -12.18 0.40
N VAL A 130 0.49 -13.11 0.73
CA VAL A 130 0.34 -13.65 2.08
C VAL A 130 1.61 -14.44 2.42
N LYS A 131 2.38 -13.94 3.39
CA LYS A 131 3.63 -14.57 3.82
C LYS A 131 3.41 -15.67 4.86
N ARG A 132 2.48 -15.43 5.78
CA ARG A 132 2.12 -16.36 6.87
C ARG A 132 0.68 -16.12 7.29
N ILE A 133 0.03 -17.19 7.71
CA ILE A 133 -1.26 -17.18 8.41
C ILE A 133 -1.00 -17.46 9.88
N PHE A 134 -1.62 -16.66 10.76
CA PHE A 134 -1.47 -16.80 12.20
C PHE A 134 -2.52 -17.76 12.76
N LYS A 135 -2.08 -18.71 13.59
CA LYS A 135 -2.96 -19.66 14.26
C LYS A 135 -3.99 -18.94 15.13
N GLY A 136 -5.24 -19.37 15.07
CA GLY A 136 -6.38 -18.76 15.73
C GLY A 136 -6.77 -17.39 15.17
N GLY A 137 -6.15 -16.93 14.08
CA GLY A 137 -6.47 -15.66 13.43
C GLY A 137 -7.67 -15.76 12.47
N ALA A 138 -8.25 -14.61 12.12
CA ALA A 138 -9.41 -14.53 11.22
C ALA A 138 -9.16 -15.22 9.87
N ALA A 139 -7.97 -15.05 9.29
CA ALA A 139 -7.53 -15.74 8.08
C ALA A 139 -7.62 -17.27 8.21
N GLU A 140 -7.05 -17.84 9.27
CA GLU A 140 -7.08 -19.29 9.51
C GLU A 140 -8.51 -19.79 9.73
N GLN A 141 -9.29 -19.07 10.56
CA GLN A 141 -10.67 -19.42 10.87
C GLN A 141 -11.58 -19.40 9.64
N SER A 142 -11.31 -18.53 8.67
CA SER A 142 -12.06 -18.49 7.41
C SER A 142 -11.79 -19.69 6.51
N GLY A 143 -10.59 -20.27 6.57
CA GLY A 143 -10.13 -21.34 5.67
C GLY A 143 -9.98 -20.96 4.19
N ASN A 144 -10.30 -19.73 3.79
CA ASN A 144 -10.39 -19.33 2.38
C ASN A 144 -9.11 -18.70 1.81
N ILE A 145 -8.18 -18.33 2.68
CA ILE A 145 -6.92 -17.66 2.34
C ILE A 145 -5.75 -18.53 2.76
N GLU A 146 -4.72 -18.60 1.92
CA GLU A 146 -3.55 -19.45 2.13
C GLU A 146 -2.24 -18.67 1.94
N THR A 147 -1.14 -19.25 2.43
CA THR A 147 0.19 -18.67 2.22
C THR A 147 0.55 -18.72 0.73
N GLY A 148 0.97 -17.58 0.20
CA GLY A 148 1.29 -17.39 -1.22
C GLY A 148 0.15 -16.82 -2.06
N ASP A 149 -1.05 -16.68 -1.50
CA ASP A 149 -2.14 -15.95 -2.17
C ASP A 149 -1.79 -14.46 -2.30
N GLU A 150 -2.20 -13.82 -3.40
CA GLU A 150 -1.96 -12.40 -3.65
C GLU A 150 -3.16 -11.56 -3.20
N ILE A 151 -2.91 -10.48 -2.45
CA ILE A 151 -3.95 -9.54 -2.04
C ILE A 151 -4.06 -8.42 -3.07
N LEU A 152 -5.18 -8.37 -3.78
CA LEU A 152 -5.44 -7.39 -4.84
C LEU A 152 -6.16 -6.16 -4.29
N ALA A 153 -7.12 -6.34 -3.38
CA ALA A 153 -7.88 -5.24 -2.80
C ALA A 153 -8.42 -5.58 -1.41
N VAL A 154 -8.68 -4.54 -0.61
CA VAL A 154 -9.28 -4.65 0.73
C VAL A 154 -10.34 -3.57 0.90
N SER A 155 -11.56 -3.97 1.25
CA SER A 155 -12.73 -3.09 1.38
C SER A 155 -12.91 -2.16 0.17
N GLY A 156 -12.76 -2.70 -1.04
CA GLY A 156 -12.87 -1.95 -2.30
C GLY A 156 -11.66 -1.09 -2.66
N LYS A 157 -10.63 -1.00 -1.81
CA LYS A 157 -9.38 -0.27 -2.11
C LYS A 157 -8.37 -1.20 -2.76
N SER A 158 -7.99 -0.90 -4.00
CA SER A 158 -6.92 -1.62 -4.71
C SER A 158 -5.58 -1.47 -4.00
N LEU A 159 -4.86 -2.58 -3.86
CA LEU A 159 -3.50 -2.64 -3.34
C LEU A 159 -2.45 -2.86 -4.46
N LEU A 160 -2.89 -3.03 -5.70
CA LEU A 160 -2.01 -3.25 -6.85
C LEU A 160 -1.05 -2.08 -7.05
N GLY A 161 0.24 -2.41 -7.26
CA GLY A 161 1.28 -1.41 -7.50
C GLY A 161 1.62 -0.54 -6.27
N LEU A 162 1.04 -0.81 -5.11
CA LEU A 162 1.40 -0.11 -3.88
C LEU A 162 2.70 -0.65 -3.30
N MET A 163 3.43 0.24 -2.64
CA MET A 163 4.55 -0.18 -1.81
C MET A 163 4.02 -0.93 -0.58
N HIS A 164 4.85 -1.84 -0.05
CA HIS A 164 4.52 -2.68 1.09
C HIS A 164 3.87 -1.89 2.25
N TYR A 165 4.46 -0.74 2.60
CA TYR A 165 4.02 0.10 3.70
C TYR A 165 2.65 0.74 3.46
N ASP A 166 2.37 1.23 2.24
CA ASP A 166 1.06 1.81 1.92
C ASP A 166 -0.04 0.75 1.99
N ALA A 167 0.19 -0.43 1.42
CA ALA A 167 -0.74 -1.54 1.49
C ALA A 167 -1.03 -1.95 2.94
N TRP A 168 0.02 -2.03 3.77
CA TRP A 168 -0.11 -2.35 5.19
C TRP A 168 -0.94 -1.31 5.95
N ASN A 169 -0.73 -0.02 5.67
CA ASN A 169 -1.52 1.05 6.30
C ASN A 169 -2.99 0.98 5.91
N ILE A 170 -3.30 0.68 4.64
CA ILE A 170 -4.69 0.51 4.21
C ILE A 170 -5.35 -0.61 5.00
N ILE A 171 -4.72 -1.78 5.08
CA ILE A 171 -5.23 -2.94 5.81
C ILE A 171 -5.44 -2.63 7.31
N LYS A 172 -4.51 -1.90 7.93
CA LYS A 172 -4.63 -1.50 9.33
C LYS A 172 -5.71 -0.44 9.57
N SER A 173 -5.98 0.43 8.59
CA SER A 173 -7.00 1.48 8.68
C SER A 173 -8.43 0.97 8.61
N VAL A 174 -8.65 -0.27 8.13
CA VAL A 174 -9.98 -0.86 8.07
C VAL A 174 -10.52 -1.08 9.49
N PRO A 175 -11.77 -0.70 9.79
CA PRO A 175 -12.37 -0.93 11.11
C PRO A 175 -12.46 -2.43 11.44
N GLU A 176 -12.68 -2.74 12.71
CA GLU A 176 -13.05 -4.10 13.11
C GLU A 176 -14.41 -4.50 12.56
N GLY A 177 -14.62 -5.80 12.35
CA GLY A 177 -15.82 -6.35 11.73
C GLY A 177 -15.55 -6.99 10.36
N PRO A 178 -16.60 -7.22 9.56
CA PRO A 178 -16.47 -7.89 8.26
C PRO A 178 -15.65 -7.05 7.28
N VAL A 179 -14.62 -7.68 6.70
CA VAL A 179 -13.73 -7.07 5.73
C VAL A 179 -13.70 -7.92 4.48
N GLN A 180 -14.08 -7.32 3.35
CA GLN A 180 -13.98 -7.96 2.05
C GLN A 180 -12.56 -7.84 1.51
N LEU A 181 -11.99 -8.95 1.05
CA LEU A 181 -10.71 -8.99 0.36
C LEU A 181 -10.91 -9.60 -1.02
N LEU A 182 -10.28 -8.99 -2.01
CA LEU A 182 -10.10 -9.59 -3.32
C LEU A 182 -8.72 -10.23 -3.36
N ILE A 183 -8.67 -11.54 -3.54
CA ILE A 183 -7.43 -12.31 -3.56
C ILE A 183 -7.28 -13.09 -4.86
N ARG A 184 -6.05 -13.31 -5.30
CA ARG A 184 -5.73 -14.27 -6.35
C ARG A 184 -5.08 -15.49 -5.71
N LYS A 185 -5.67 -16.67 -5.92
CA LYS A 185 -5.15 -17.93 -5.41
C LYS A 185 -3.80 -18.23 -6.05
N ARG A 186 -2.87 -18.75 -5.24
CA ARG A 186 -1.61 -19.27 -5.76
C ARG A 186 -1.89 -20.42 -6.73
N ARG A 187 -1.39 -20.31 -7.97
CA ARG A 187 -1.36 -21.45 -8.90
C ARG A 187 -0.40 -22.51 -8.36
N THR A 188 -0.94 -23.60 -7.86
CA THR A 188 -0.19 -24.83 -7.60
C THR A 188 -0.17 -25.62 -8.91
N SER A 189 0.95 -25.59 -9.63
CA SER A 189 1.21 -26.52 -10.73
C SER A 189 1.43 -27.95 -10.22
#